data_AF-A0A962NRT8-F1
#
_entry.id   AF-A0A962NRT8-F1
#
_cell.length_a   1.000
_cell.length_b   1.000
_cell.length_c   1.000
_cell.angle_alpha   90.00
_cell.angle_beta   90.00
_cell.angle_gamma   90.00
#
_symmetry.space_group_name_H-M   'P 1'
#
loop_
_entity.id
_entity.type
_entity.pdbx_description
1 polymer ?
#
loop_
_entity_poly.entity_id
_entity_poly.type
_entity_poly.pdbx_seq_one_letter_code
_entity_poly.pdbx_strand_id
1 'polypeptide(L)'
;MKKYGEQGFTLTEMAIVLLISGILTSTFLLALQTYTKKEMVDQTREAITLSNNATFAFQVARGYYPCPANPALGPGDAGYGYADCAAAAVVVGERDIDGDGNNETYLVGAVPFNTFLDMNADGNFNDPVFRNQVLYQDPRSNSMLSTQKYISYGRKHALDKWGNKLTYAVTLSQTDYETVVNGNPRFFDQDAGVLDIVDEQFHADPNDATLLQVRGSANYVIVSHGENGVGAFTKDGALVQNCGLGLTLPEQTAKDIEFALGTPPDETENCDQNDGIFLQGVHSYRKSIYNDDYVEYTVPAGQQLWAFTGSVPNDNGTPDDPDDDFFIPQLANQNSGGIAIGIKNAPPSEKVHVDGDIQAFEVHANQLCDSNGHNCMLPDAIGGELNQMKCPNVGEVVIRIEQNAVTCVNPFANMPANNCPNGAYGISSKTGLLCL
;
A
#
# COMPACT_ATOMS: atom_id res chain seq x y z
N MET A 1 27.68 62.04 43.74
CA MET A 1 27.51 60.61 43.42
C MET A 1 27.22 59.86 44.71
N LYS A 2 26.00 59.36 44.92
CA LYS A 2 25.68 58.49 46.07
C LYS A 2 26.34 57.14 45.85
N LYS A 3 27.25 56.73 46.75
CA LYS A 3 27.75 55.35 46.81
C LYS A 3 26.67 54.48 47.43
N TYR A 4 26.11 53.56 46.66
CA TYR A 4 25.33 52.46 47.21
C TYR A 4 26.33 51.47 47.83
N GLY A 5 26.18 51.18 49.13
CA GLY A 5 26.98 50.14 49.78
C GLY A 5 26.58 48.80 49.20
N GLU A 6 27.56 48.04 48.70
CA GLU A 6 27.31 46.67 48.23
C GLU A 6 26.96 45.80 49.44
N GLN A 7 25.69 45.42 49.55
CA GLN A 7 25.22 44.45 50.52
C GLN A 7 25.57 43.05 49.98
N GLY A 8 26.39 42.30 50.70
CA GLY A 8 26.69 40.91 50.37
C GLY A 8 25.45 40.02 50.53
N PHE A 9 25.33 39.00 49.67
CA PHE A 9 24.22 38.04 49.70
C PHE A 9 24.16 37.27 51.03
N THR A 10 22.95 37.04 51.55
CA THR A 10 22.78 36.24 52.77
C THR A 10 22.96 34.75 52.47
N LEU A 11 23.48 33.99 53.45
CA LEU A 11 23.64 32.53 53.31
C LEU A 11 22.31 31.84 52.98
N THR A 12 21.21 32.32 53.58
CA THR A 12 19.85 31.80 53.35
C THR A 12 19.35 32.07 51.94
N GLU A 13 19.66 33.24 51.37
CA GLU A 13 19.26 33.60 50.01
C GLU A 13 19.98 32.74 48.97
N MET A 14 21.29 32.53 49.13
CA MET A 14 22.04 31.61 48.26
C MET A 14 21.57 30.15 48.41
N ALA A 15 21.22 29.72 49.63
CA ALA A 15 20.68 28.37 49.86
C ALA A 15 19.33 28.14 49.15
N ILE A 16 18.42 29.13 49.20
CA ILE A 16 17.13 29.08 48.51
C ILE A 16 17.32 29.08 46.98
N VAL A 17 18.23 29.91 46.45
CA VAL A 17 18.53 29.95 45.01
C VAL A 17 19.08 28.62 44.51
N LEU A 18 19.99 27.98 45.26
CA LEU A 18 20.54 26.66 44.90
C LEU A 18 19.46 25.57 44.95
N LEU A 19 18.56 25.62 45.94
CA LEU A 19 17.45 24.67 46.03
C LEU A 19 16.49 24.80 44.85
N ILE A 20 16.07 26.03 44.52
CA ILE A 20 15.20 26.30 43.37
C ILE A 20 15.90 25.90 42.06
N SER A 21 17.18 26.26 41.92
CA SER A 21 17.96 25.92 40.73
C SER A 21 18.11 24.41 40.57
N GLY A 22 18.35 23.67 41.67
CA GLY A 22 18.46 22.21 41.65
C GLY A 22 17.17 21.51 41.23
N ILE A 23 16.01 22.03 41.65
CA ILE A 23 14.71 21.50 41.21
C ILE A 23 14.49 21.78 39.71
N LEU A 24 14.78 23.01 39.26
CA LEU A 24 14.62 23.40 37.85
C LEU A 24 15.59 22.66 36.91
N THR A 25 16.85 22.44 37.31
CA THR A 25 17.80 21.68 36.49
C THR A 25 17.39 20.22 36.39
N SER A 26 16.88 19.63 37.48
CA SER A 26 16.43 18.24 37.49
C SER A 26 15.27 17.99 36.53
N THR A 27 14.26 18.88 36.51
CA THR A 27 13.13 18.76 35.58
C THR A 27 13.55 19.03 34.13
N PHE A 28 14.48 19.97 33.90
CA PHE A 28 15.00 20.28 32.58
C PHE A 28 15.81 19.12 31.97
N LEU A 29 16.62 18.42 32.76
CA LEU A 29 17.39 17.26 32.30
C LEU A 29 16.49 16.13 31.78
N LEU A 30 15.38 15.84 32.48
CA LEU A 30 14.40 14.85 32.02
C LEU A 30 13.77 15.26 30.68
N ALA A 31 13.44 16.54 30.52
CA ALA A 31 12.89 17.04 29.25
C ALA A 31 13.90 16.92 28.09
N LEU A 32 15.19 17.18 28.35
CA LEU A 32 16.25 17.00 27.35
C LEU A 32 16.42 15.53 26.94
N GLN A 33 16.31 14.59 27.88
CA GLN A 33 16.37 13.15 27.56
C GLN A 33 15.22 12.73 26.64
N THR A 34 13.99 13.17 26.93
CA THR A 34 12.84 12.88 26.05
C THR A 34 12.99 13.54 24.68
N TYR A 35 13.48 14.79 24.62
CA TYR A 35 13.71 15.49 23.36
C TYR A 35 14.77 14.79 22.50
N THR A 36 15.89 14.38 23.09
CA THR A 36 16.94 13.66 22.38
C THR A 36 16.47 12.29 21.91
N LYS A 37 15.75 11.51 22.73
CA LYS A 37 15.14 10.24 22.31
C LYS A 37 14.18 10.42 21.13
N LYS A 38 13.31 11.43 21.19
CA LYS A 38 12.41 11.75 20.07
C LYS A 38 13.18 12.07 18.79
N GLU A 39 14.22 12.90 18.89
CA GLU A 39 15.04 13.25 17.73
C GLU A 39 15.75 12.02 17.15
N MET A 40 16.16 11.06 17.99
CA MET A 40 16.76 9.82 17.51
C MET A 40 15.77 8.97 16.72
N VAL A 41 14.56 8.81 17.24
CA VAL A 41 13.46 8.09 16.54
C VAL A 41 13.11 8.77 15.22
N ASP A 42 12.96 10.09 15.21
CA ASP A 42 12.63 10.84 13.98
C ASP A 42 13.72 10.64 12.91
N GLN A 43 15.01 10.60 13.29
CA GLN A 43 16.12 10.36 12.36
C GLN A 43 16.22 8.90 11.90
N THR A 44 15.92 7.93 12.75
CA THR A 44 15.83 6.52 12.35
C THR A 44 14.72 6.33 11.31
N ARG A 45 13.54 6.92 11.53
CA ARG A 45 12.45 6.88 10.54
C ARG A 45 12.85 7.52 9.21
N GLU A 46 13.54 8.66 9.25
CA GLU A 46 14.10 9.29 8.04
C GLU A 46 15.06 8.34 7.31
N ALA A 47 15.94 7.63 8.02
CA ALA A 47 16.89 6.69 7.44
C ALA A 47 16.19 5.48 6.77
N ILE A 48 15.18 4.91 7.42
CA ILE A 48 14.38 3.80 6.89
C ILE A 48 13.60 4.26 5.65
N THR A 49 12.85 5.36 5.73
CA THR A 49 12.04 5.86 4.61
C THR A 49 12.90 6.23 3.41
N LEU A 50 14.09 6.81 3.62
CA LEU A 50 15.01 7.10 2.52
C LEU A 50 15.62 5.83 1.93
N SER A 51 15.88 4.80 2.73
CA SER A 51 16.32 3.48 2.24
C SER A 51 15.20 2.75 1.48
N ASN A 52 13.95 2.87 1.92
CA ASN A 52 12.77 2.37 1.22
C ASN A 52 12.63 3.03 -0.16
N ASN A 53 12.69 4.37 -0.20
CA ASN A 53 12.68 5.13 -1.46
C ASN A 53 13.86 4.76 -2.38
N ALA A 54 15.05 4.54 -1.82
CA ALA A 54 16.21 4.12 -2.58
C ALA A 54 16.04 2.73 -3.22
N THR A 55 15.48 1.80 -2.46
CA THR A 55 15.14 0.45 -2.90
C THR A 55 14.10 0.47 -4.01
N PHE A 56 13.04 1.29 -3.86
CA PHE A 56 12.02 1.46 -4.89
C PHE A 56 12.58 2.06 -6.19
N ALA A 57 13.38 3.13 -6.10
CA ALA A 57 14.00 3.74 -7.28
C ALA A 57 14.96 2.79 -8.00
N PHE A 58 15.70 1.94 -7.25
CA PHE A 58 16.51 0.89 -7.84
C PHE A 58 15.64 -0.10 -8.62
N GLN A 59 14.52 -0.54 -8.04
CA GLN A 59 13.59 -1.45 -8.72
C GLN A 59 13.02 -0.85 -10.00
N VAL A 60 12.66 0.44 -10.01
CA VAL A 60 12.18 1.12 -11.21
C VAL A 60 13.29 1.21 -12.28
N ALA A 61 14.54 1.42 -11.86
CA ALA A 61 15.68 1.57 -12.78
C ALA A 61 16.18 0.23 -13.35
N ARG A 62 16.12 -0.85 -12.56
CA ARG A 62 16.71 -2.16 -12.90
C ARG A 62 15.68 -3.23 -13.23
N GLY A 63 14.43 -3.03 -12.83
CA GLY A 63 13.33 -3.98 -13.02
C GLY A 63 13.28 -5.10 -11.99
N TYR A 64 14.07 -5.04 -10.91
CA TYR A 64 14.10 -6.03 -9.82
C TYR A 64 14.63 -5.37 -8.53
N TYR A 65 14.35 -5.96 -7.37
CA TYR A 65 14.87 -5.45 -6.10
C TYR A 65 16.33 -5.82 -5.89
N PRO A 66 17.14 -4.94 -5.28
CA PRO A 66 18.54 -5.25 -5.01
C PRO A 66 18.66 -6.46 -4.06
N CYS A 67 19.69 -7.27 -4.20
CA CYS A 67 20.01 -8.24 -3.15
C CYS A 67 20.50 -7.55 -1.87
N PRO A 68 20.25 -8.12 -0.68
CA PRO A 68 20.84 -7.60 0.55
C PRO A 68 22.36 -7.57 0.49
N ALA A 69 22.97 -6.60 1.15
CA ALA A 69 24.40 -6.57 1.37
C ALA A 69 24.79 -7.46 2.55
N ASN A 70 26.04 -7.94 2.56
CA ASN A 70 26.55 -8.70 3.68
C ASN A 70 26.63 -7.82 4.96
N PRO A 71 25.87 -8.15 6.03
CA PRO A 71 25.85 -7.34 7.24
C PRO A 71 27.15 -7.43 8.06
N ALA A 72 27.99 -8.44 7.84
CA ALA A 72 29.25 -8.66 8.56
C ALA A 72 30.45 -7.86 7.99
N LEU A 73 30.31 -7.20 6.84
CA LEU A 73 31.41 -6.42 6.24
C LEU A 73 31.48 -5.01 6.84
N GLY A 74 32.68 -4.51 7.10
CA GLY A 74 32.91 -3.15 7.59
C GLY A 74 33.38 -2.20 6.48
N PRO A 75 33.54 -0.88 6.75
CA PRO A 75 33.97 0.11 5.77
C PRO A 75 35.30 -0.15 5.05
N GLY A 76 36.13 -1.07 5.57
CA GLY A 76 37.40 -1.46 4.95
C GLY A 76 37.27 -2.56 3.89
N ASP A 77 36.11 -3.22 3.80
CA ASP A 77 35.89 -4.34 2.90
C ASP A 77 35.35 -3.88 1.55
N ALA A 78 35.80 -4.52 0.46
CA ALA A 78 35.40 -4.17 -0.90
C ALA A 78 33.89 -4.37 -1.15
N GLY A 79 33.28 -5.36 -0.51
CA GLY A 79 31.84 -5.66 -0.61
C GLY A 79 30.96 -4.83 0.32
N TYR A 80 31.52 -3.88 1.09
CA TYR A 80 30.76 -3.12 2.07
C TYR A 80 29.65 -2.31 1.42
N GLY A 81 28.40 -2.60 1.80
CA GLY A 81 27.22 -1.88 1.31
C GLY A 81 26.86 -2.16 -0.15
N TYR A 82 27.46 -3.17 -0.78
CA TYR A 82 27.07 -3.62 -2.12
C TYR A 82 26.12 -4.81 -2.03
N ALA A 83 25.12 -4.82 -2.90
CA ALA A 83 24.19 -5.94 -3.06
C ALA A 83 24.96 -7.22 -3.39
N ASP A 84 24.73 -8.27 -2.60
CA ASP A 84 25.40 -9.56 -2.76
C ASP A 84 24.42 -10.69 -2.42
N CYS A 85 23.80 -11.21 -3.48
CA CYS A 85 22.84 -12.30 -3.43
C CYS A 85 23.42 -13.57 -2.78
N ALA A 86 24.72 -13.82 -2.96
CA ALA A 86 25.38 -15.03 -2.45
C ALA A 86 25.79 -14.92 -0.97
N ALA A 87 25.92 -13.69 -0.44
CA ALA A 87 26.24 -13.45 0.95
C ALA A 87 25.02 -13.20 1.84
N ALA A 88 23.84 -13.02 1.25
CA ALA A 88 22.58 -12.93 1.98
C ALA A 88 22.15 -14.31 2.51
N ALA A 89 21.53 -14.33 3.69
CA ALA A 89 20.95 -15.56 4.22
C ALA A 89 19.66 -15.88 3.46
N VAL A 90 19.50 -17.14 3.03
CA VAL A 90 18.29 -17.65 2.37
C VAL A 90 17.41 -18.30 3.42
N VAL A 91 16.16 -17.85 3.53
CA VAL A 91 15.20 -18.30 4.54
C VAL A 91 13.86 -18.61 3.87
N VAL A 92 13.09 -19.51 4.45
CA VAL A 92 11.75 -19.88 3.97
C VAL A 92 10.75 -18.82 4.41
N GLY A 93 9.93 -18.32 3.49
CA GLY A 93 8.87 -17.33 3.75
C GLY A 93 7.50 -17.96 4.01
N GLU A 94 6.45 -17.15 3.91
CA GLU A 94 5.09 -17.50 4.37
C GLU A 94 4.19 -18.10 3.28
N ARG A 95 4.51 -17.89 2.00
CA ARG A 95 3.63 -18.26 0.88
C ARG A 95 4.23 -19.36 0.03
N ASP A 96 3.35 -20.19 -0.51
CA ASP A 96 3.57 -21.15 -1.61
C ASP A 96 2.80 -20.61 -2.83
N ILE A 97 3.50 -19.89 -3.70
CA ILE A 97 2.99 -19.16 -4.86
C ILE A 97 2.80 -20.13 -6.04
N ASP A 98 3.69 -21.10 -6.22
CA ASP A 98 3.61 -22.05 -7.33
C ASP A 98 2.77 -23.31 -7.04
N GLY A 99 2.39 -23.52 -5.77
CA GLY A 99 1.52 -24.60 -5.32
C GLY A 99 2.22 -25.95 -5.27
N ASP A 100 3.56 -25.99 -5.17
CA ASP A 100 4.34 -27.22 -5.13
C ASP A 100 4.38 -27.89 -3.74
N GLY A 101 3.82 -27.23 -2.73
CA GLY A 101 3.78 -27.67 -1.35
C GLY A 101 4.95 -27.21 -0.49
N ASN A 102 5.83 -26.35 -1.02
CA ASN A 102 6.89 -25.67 -0.28
C ASN A 102 6.71 -24.17 -0.37
N ASN A 103 6.97 -23.46 0.73
CA ASN A 103 6.95 -22.01 0.70
C ASN A 103 8.18 -21.47 -0.05
N GLU A 104 8.01 -20.38 -0.78
CA GLU A 104 9.13 -19.68 -1.42
C GLU A 104 10.04 -19.01 -0.41
N THR A 105 11.27 -18.78 -0.85
CA THR A 105 12.32 -18.22 0.00
C THR A 105 12.47 -16.71 -0.16
N TYR A 106 13.03 -16.08 0.88
CA TYR A 106 13.50 -14.71 0.87
C TYR A 106 14.99 -14.62 1.24
N LEU A 107 15.59 -13.49 0.94
CA LEU A 107 16.96 -13.13 1.28
C LEU A 107 16.94 -12.11 2.40
N VAL A 108 17.81 -12.26 3.41
CA VAL A 108 17.99 -11.29 4.50
C VAL A 108 19.45 -10.88 4.68
N GLY A 109 19.68 -9.59 4.94
CA GLY A 109 20.99 -9.00 5.15
C GLY A 109 20.89 -7.53 5.51
N ALA A 110 21.89 -6.73 5.17
CA ALA A 110 21.88 -5.28 5.37
C ALA A 110 21.39 -4.53 4.12
N VAL A 111 20.89 -3.31 4.30
CA VAL A 111 20.57 -2.42 3.18
C VAL A 111 21.81 -2.16 2.29
N PRO A 112 21.75 -2.39 0.96
CA PRO A 112 22.89 -2.25 0.04
C PRO A 112 23.09 -0.79 -0.42
N PHE A 113 23.42 0.08 0.53
CA PHE A 113 23.47 1.53 0.32
C PHE A 113 24.48 2.02 -0.73
N ASN A 114 25.60 1.33 -0.96
CA ASN A 114 26.55 1.71 -2.01
C ASN A 114 26.01 1.34 -3.40
N THR A 115 25.25 0.24 -3.52
CA THR A 115 24.54 -0.09 -4.76
C THR A 115 23.53 0.99 -5.15
N PHE A 116 22.90 1.65 -4.18
CA PHE A 116 22.01 2.79 -4.46
C PHE A 116 22.78 4.04 -4.88
N LEU A 117 23.89 4.32 -4.21
CA LEU A 117 24.67 5.55 -4.45
C LEU A 117 25.47 5.50 -5.76
N ASP A 118 25.81 4.30 -6.22
CA ASP A 118 26.59 4.02 -7.44
C ASP A 118 25.75 3.13 -8.38
N MET A 119 24.56 3.64 -8.75
CA MET A 119 23.58 2.85 -9.49
C MET A 119 24.07 2.50 -10.89
N ASN A 120 24.93 3.33 -11.50
CA ASN A 120 25.55 3.08 -12.80
C ASN A 120 26.86 2.25 -12.73
N ALA A 121 27.34 1.93 -11.52
CA ALA A 121 28.58 1.19 -11.25
C ALA A 121 29.86 1.82 -11.85
N ASP A 122 29.91 3.16 -11.94
CA ASP A 122 31.09 3.90 -12.43
C ASP A 122 32.09 4.25 -11.30
N GLY A 123 31.75 3.91 -10.05
CA GLY A 123 32.56 4.18 -8.86
C GLY A 123 32.39 5.60 -8.29
N ASN A 124 31.51 6.41 -8.87
CA ASN A 124 31.11 7.71 -8.37
C ASN A 124 29.77 7.60 -7.64
N PHE A 125 29.83 7.70 -6.31
CA PHE A 125 28.68 7.65 -5.40
C PHE A 125 27.75 8.89 -5.45
N ASN A 126 27.73 9.63 -6.56
CA ASN A 126 26.93 10.83 -6.77
C ASN A 126 25.97 10.69 -7.96
N ASP A 127 25.29 9.56 -8.10
CA ASP A 127 24.35 9.37 -9.20
C ASP A 127 23.14 10.32 -9.08
N PRO A 128 22.69 10.96 -10.18
CA PRO A 128 21.69 12.03 -10.15
C PRO A 128 20.28 11.53 -9.78
N VAL A 129 20.00 10.23 -9.92
CA VAL A 129 18.70 9.62 -9.57
C VAL A 129 18.34 9.93 -8.10
N PHE A 130 19.33 9.94 -7.20
CA PHE A 130 19.10 10.17 -5.77
C PHE A 130 19.40 11.59 -5.29
N ARG A 131 19.84 12.50 -6.17
CA ARG A 131 20.13 13.90 -5.78
C ARG A 131 18.91 14.82 -5.77
N ASN A 132 17.88 14.55 -6.59
CA ASN A 132 16.85 15.56 -6.90
C ASN A 132 15.39 15.10 -6.70
N GLN A 133 15.11 13.98 -6.03
CA GLN A 133 13.80 13.33 -6.19
C GLN A 133 12.85 13.32 -4.98
N VAL A 134 13.26 13.71 -3.77
CA VAL A 134 12.35 13.71 -2.61
C VAL A 134 12.07 15.13 -2.12
N LEU A 135 10.85 15.61 -2.41
CA LEU A 135 10.22 16.73 -1.72
C LEU A 135 9.90 16.29 -0.28
N TYR A 136 10.82 16.52 0.65
CA TYR A 136 10.51 16.38 2.08
C TYR A 136 9.94 17.72 2.59
N GLN A 137 8.65 17.74 2.92
CA GLN A 137 8.11 18.83 3.74
C GLN A 137 8.54 18.58 5.18
N ASP A 138 9.46 19.40 5.68
CA ASP A 138 9.81 19.38 7.10
C ASP A 138 8.56 19.78 7.91
N PRO A 139 8.00 18.87 8.74
CA PRO A 139 6.81 19.15 9.54
C PRO A 139 7.05 20.22 10.62
N ARG A 140 8.32 20.64 10.83
CA ARG A 140 8.72 21.71 11.76
C ARG A 140 8.89 23.07 11.07
N SER A 141 8.77 23.16 9.74
CA SER A 141 9.05 24.39 9.00
C SER A 141 7.80 25.27 8.81
N ASN A 142 7.59 26.23 9.72
CA ASN A 142 6.56 27.29 9.60
C ASN A 142 6.99 28.47 8.70
N SER A 143 7.92 28.24 7.76
CA SER A 143 8.48 29.29 6.89
C SER A 143 7.80 29.27 5.51
N MET A 144 7.12 30.36 5.15
CA MET A 144 6.57 30.59 3.80
C MET A 144 7.64 30.71 2.69
N LEU A 145 8.92 30.66 3.04
CA LEU A 145 10.00 30.34 2.12
C LEU A 145 10.40 28.88 2.36
N SER A 146 9.73 27.96 1.67
CA SER A 146 10.19 26.57 1.59
C SER A 146 11.53 26.58 0.86
N THR A 147 12.64 26.56 1.60
CA THR A 147 13.90 26.14 0.98
C THR A 147 13.68 24.67 0.68
N GLN A 148 13.44 24.36 -0.60
CA GLN A 148 13.22 23.00 -1.08
C GLN A 148 14.47 22.18 -0.76
N LYS A 149 14.48 21.55 0.42
CA LYS A 149 15.59 20.75 0.91
C LYS A 149 15.41 19.37 0.31
N TYR A 150 16.07 19.16 -0.83
CA TYR A 150 16.26 17.82 -1.38
C TYR A 150 17.04 17.01 -0.35
N ILE A 151 16.38 16.07 0.33
CA ILE A 151 17.09 15.12 1.18
C ILE A 151 17.61 14.03 0.24
N SER A 152 18.90 14.13 -0.08
CA SER A 152 19.57 13.11 -0.88
C SER A 152 19.89 11.89 -0.03
N TYR A 153 19.64 10.70 -0.58
CA TYR A 153 20.10 9.46 0.03
C TYR A 153 21.63 9.48 0.19
N GLY A 154 22.15 8.76 1.18
CA GLY A 154 23.54 8.85 1.60
C GLY A 154 23.90 7.77 2.58
N ARG A 155 25.21 7.48 2.72
CA ARG A 155 25.72 6.38 3.57
C ARG A 155 25.24 6.44 5.02
N LYS A 156 24.94 7.64 5.53
CA LYS A 156 24.41 7.83 6.89
C LYS A 156 23.01 7.23 7.08
N HIS A 157 22.24 7.04 6.02
CA HIS A 157 20.88 6.48 6.04
C HIS A 157 20.88 4.94 5.98
N ALA A 158 22.05 4.32 5.80
CA ALA A 158 22.21 2.87 5.92
C ALA A 158 22.26 2.41 7.38
N LEU A 159 22.39 3.36 8.31
CA LEU A 159 22.46 3.12 9.74
C LEU A 159 21.26 3.78 10.41
N ASP A 160 20.77 3.15 11.46
CA ASP A 160 19.88 3.78 12.42
C ASP A 160 20.63 4.82 13.27
N LYS A 161 19.90 5.52 14.15
CA LYS A 161 20.53 6.52 15.01
C LYS A 161 21.39 5.93 16.14
N TRP A 162 21.22 4.66 16.46
CA TRP A 162 22.02 3.93 17.44
C TRP A 162 23.34 3.42 16.86
N GLY A 163 23.54 3.55 15.54
CA GLY A 163 24.78 3.23 14.83
C GLY A 163 24.80 1.80 14.25
N ASN A 164 23.65 1.13 14.25
CA ASN A 164 23.49 -0.21 13.69
C ASN A 164 22.98 -0.13 12.25
N LYS A 165 23.32 -1.13 11.45
CA LYS A 165 22.85 -1.28 10.09
C LYS A 165 21.37 -1.61 10.08
N LEU A 166 20.65 -1.03 9.12
CA LEU A 166 19.30 -1.43 8.81
C LEU A 166 19.30 -2.83 8.20
N THR A 167 18.46 -3.70 8.73
CA THR A 167 18.22 -5.04 8.15
C THR A 167 17.27 -4.91 6.99
N TYR A 168 17.52 -5.67 5.94
CA TYR A 168 16.75 -5.70 4.71
C TYR A 168 16.45 -7.14 4.34
N ALA A 169 15.16 -7.47 4.29
CA ALA A 169 14.65 -8.76 3.85
C ALA A 169 13.87 -8.57 2.55
N VAL A 170 14.10 -9.40 1.54
CA VAL A 170 13.49 -9.28 0.22
C VAL A 170 13.18 -10.65 -0.36
N THR A 171 12.03 -10.76 -1.01
CA THR A 171 11.61 -12.00 -1.67
C THR A 171 12.61 -12.41 -2.75
N LEU A 172 13.12 -13.63 -2.69
CA LEU A 172 14.25 -14.08 -3.53
C LEU A 172 13.91 -14.02 -5.02
N SER A 173 12.69 -14.42 -5.38
CA SER A 173 12.20 -14.42 -6.78
C SER A 173 12.10 -13.02 -7.40
N GLN A 174 12.11 -11.96 -6.58
CA GLN A 174 12.05 -10.57 -7.02
C GLN A 174 13.44 -9.90 -7.11
N THR A 175 14.51 -10.65 -6.87
CA THR A 175 15.91 -10.21 -7.03
C THR A 175 16.56 -10.79 -8.28
N ASP A 176 17.79 -10.38 -8.59
CA ASP A 176 18.59 -10.97 -9.67
C ASP A 176 19.33 -12.27 -9.27
N TYR A 177 19.06 -12.84 -8.09
CA TYR A 177 19.65 -14.10 -7.62
C TYR A 177 19.37 -15.25 -8.62
N GLU A 178 18.13 -15.37 -9.12
CA GLU A 178 17.74 -16.39 -10.12
C GLU A 178 17.36 -15.73 -11.45
N THR A 179 18.36 -15.40 -12.27
CA THR A 179 18.12 -14.84 -13.61
C THR A 179 17.37 -15.81 -14.54
N VAL A 180 17.36 -17.11 -14.24
CA VAL A 180 16.71 -18.15 -15.04
C VAL A 180 16.15 -19.24 -14.13
N VAL A 181 14.85 -19.55 -14.27
CA VAL A 181 14.23 -20.73 -13.65
C VAL A 181 13.67 -21.64 -14.73
N ASN A 182 14.09 -22.90 -14.72
CA ASN A 182 13.72 -23.91 -15.71
C ASN A 182 13.96 -23.48 -17.18
N GLY A 183 14.98 -22.65 -17.42
CA GLY A 183 15.33 -22.15 -18.75
C GLY A 183 14.53 -20.92 -19.21
N ASN A 184 13.59 -20.41 -18.40
CA ASN A 184 12.86 -19.17 -18.68
C ASN A 184 13.45 -18.00 -17.89
N PRO A 185 13.55 -16.80 -18.48
CA PRO A 185 13.88 -15.59 -17.74
C PRO A 185 12.84 -15.38 -16.64
N ARG A 186 13.28 -15.16 -15.40
CA ARG A 186 12.35 -14.70 -14.35
C ARG A 186 12.02 -13.24 -14.61
N PHE A 187 10.72 -12.95 -14.67
CA PHE A 187 10.21 -11.59 -14.73
C PHE A 187 9.84 -11.15 -13.32
N PHE A 188 10.07 -9.87 -13.04
CA PHE A 188 9.57 -9.25 -11.82
C PHE A 188 8.06 -9.38 -11.77
N ASP A 189 7.58 -10.03 -10.72
CA ASP A 189 6.17 -10.17 -10.39
C ASP A 189 5.91 -9.41 -9.10
N GLN A 190 5.12 -8.34 -9.19
CA GLN A 190 4.80 -7.49 -8.05
C GLN A 190 3.99 -8.22 -6.97
N ASP A 191 3.26 -9.27 -7.34
CA ASP A 191 2.38 -10.03 -6.44
C ASP A 191 3.07 -11.25 -5.82
N ALA A 192 4.35 -11.46 -6.16
CA ALA A 192 5.16 -12.58 -5.71
C ALA A 192 5.87 -12.35 -4.37
N GLY A 193 5.41 -11.39 -3.54
CA GLY A 193 5.92 -11.21 -2.18
C GLY A 193 5.66 -12.44 -1.30
N VAL A 194 6.58 -12.73 -0.37
CA VAL A 194 6.50 -13.92 0.52
C VAL A 194 6.68 -13.58 2.01
N LEU A 195 6.73 -12.29 2.35
CA LEU A 195 6.95 -11.80 3.70
C LEU A 195 5.63 -11.36 4.32
N ASP A 196 5.36 -11.74 5.56
CA ASP A 196 4.17 -11.30 6.29
C ASP A 196 4.54 -10.25 7.33
N ILE A 197 3.61 -9.32 7.57
CA ILE A 197 3.78 -8.27 8.58
C ILE A 197 2.64 -8.39 9.56
N VAL A 198 2.99 -8.51 10.83
CA VAL A 198 2.02 -8.75 11.89
C VAL A 198 2.08 -7.63 12.92
N ASP A 199 0.96 -7.38 13.59
CA ASP A 199 0.89 -6.40 14.67
C ASP A 199 1.21 -7.02 16.04
N GLU A 200 1.24 -6.20 17.09
CA GLU A 200 1.41 -6.67 18.46
C GLU A 200 0.25 -7.55 18.99
N GLN A 201 -0.85 -7.70 18.24
CA GLN A 201 -1.96 -8.60 18.58
C GLN A 201 -1.76 -10.00 18.01
N PHE A 202 -0.71 -10.26 17.24
CA PHE A 202 -0.32 -11.61 16.80
C PHE A 202 -0.19 -12.61 17.95
N HIS A 203 0.11 -12.12 19.15
CA HIS A 203 0.08 -12.89 20.39
C HIS A 203 -1.28 -13.54 20.72
N ALA A 204 -2.39 -12.95 20.27
CA ALA A 204 -3.75 -13.35 20.62
C ALA A 204 -4.36 -14.32 19.60
N ASP A 205 -4.12 -14.09 18.30
CA ASP A 205 -4.53 -15.00 17.23
C ASP A 205 -3.60 -14.86 16.00
N PRO A 206 -2.73 -15.85 15.72
CA PRO A 206 -1.82 -15.80 14.58
C PRO A 206 -2.54 -15.89 13.22
N ASN A 207 -3.85 -16.14 13.19
CA ASN A 207 -4.64 -16.16 11.96
C ASN A 207 -5.23 -14.79 11.60
N ASP A 208 -5.30 -13.84 12.53
CA ASP A 208 -6.02 -12.56 12.35
C ASP A 208 -5.15 -11.32 12.63
N ALA A 209 -3.82 -11.49 12.68
CA ALA A 209 -2.88 -10.44 13.06
C ALA A 209 -2.04 -9.89 11.90
N THR A 210 -2.24 -10.40 10.68
CA THR A 210 -1.58 -9.82 9.51
C THR A 210 -2.10 -8.40 9.25
N LEU A 211 -1.17 -7.47 9.03
CA LEU A 211 -1.45 -6.11 8.58
C LEU A 211 -1.68 -6.04 7.06
N LEU A 212 -1.42 -7.15 6.35
CA LEU A 212 -1.50 -7.22 4.91
C LEU A 212 -2.89 -7.66 4.45
N GLN A 213 -3.36 -7.12 3.33
CA GLN A 213 -4.62 -7.56 2.72
C GLN A 213 -4.56 -9.03 2.29
N VAL A 214 -3.40 -9.46 1.82
CA VAL A 214 -3.08 -10.86 1.52
C VAL A 214 -1.91 -11.23 2.41
N ARG A 215 -2.08 -12.23 3.28
CA ARG A 215 -1.03 -12.74 4.17
C ARG A 215 0.23 -13.07 3.38
N GLY A 216 1.38 -12.62 3.86
CA GLY A 216 2.67 -12.91 3.24
C GLY A 216 2.93 -12.16 1.93
N SER A 217 2.13 -11.17 1.56
CA SER A 217 2.26 -10.49 0.26
C SER A 217 3.33 -9.38 0.21
N ALA A 218 4.04 -9.10 1.31
CA ALA A 218 5.08 -8.07 1.28
C ALA A 218 6.29 -8.53 0.46
N ASN A 219 6.79 -7.63 -0.38
CA ASN A 219 7.89 -7.88 -1.30
C ASN A 219 9.24 -7.76 -0.59
N TYR A 220 9.38 -6.72 0.24
CA TYR A 220 10.54 -6.51 1.08
C TYR A 220 10.19 -5.75 2.36
N VAL A 221 11.07 -5.89 3.35
CA VAL A 221 10.99 -5.27 4.68
C VAL A 221 12.34 -4.65 5.03
N ILE A 222 12.31 -3.47 5.65
CA ILE A 222 13.46 -2.79 6.24
C ILE A 222 13.20 -2.62 7.73
N VAL A 223 14.16 -3.06 8.54
CA VAL A 223 14.08 -3.05 10.01
C VAL A 223 15.22 -2.22 10.61
N SER A 224 14.89 -1.35 11.55
CA SER A 224 15.83 -0.81 12.54
C SER A 224 15.61 -1.53 13.87
N HIS A 225 16.68 -2.08 14.44
CA HIS A 225 16.68 -2.88 15.66
C HIS A 225 16.72 -2.05 16.97
N GLY A 226 16.16 -0.84 16.93
CA GLY A 226 15.99 -0.03 18.13
C GLY A 226 17.22 0.30 19.00
N GLU A 227 16.96 0.53 20.29
CA GLU A 227 17.92 0.98 21.30
C GLU A 227 18.81 -0.16 21.81
N ASN A 228 18.28 -1.38 21.83
CA ASN A 228 19.00 -2.56 22.29
C ASN A 228 19.86 -3.24 21.19
N GLY A 229 19.55 -3.01 19.91
CA GLY A 229 20.26 -3.57 18.77
C GLY A 229 20.19 -5.10 18.66
N VAL A 230 19.12 -5.75 19.15
CA VAL A 230 19.00 -7.22 19.08
C VAL A 230 18.93 -7.66 17.62
N GLY A 231 19.81 -8.58 17.21
CA GLY A 231 19.91 -9.00 15.80
C GLY A 231 20.61 -8.00 14.87
N ALA A 232 20.98 -6.82 15.37
CA ALA A 232 21.60 -5.77 14.59
C ALA A 232 23.09 -6.00 14.38
N PHE A 233 23.61 -5.48 13.27
CA PHE A 233 25.05 -5.40 13.03
C PHE A 233 25.51 -3.96 13.17
N THR A 234 26.60 -3.74 13.89
CA THR A 234 27.28 -2.44 13.94
C THR A 234 27.75 -2.02 12.54
N LYS A 235 28.06 -0.73 12.38
CA LYS A 235 28.70 -0.20 11.17
C LYS A 235 29.89 -1.04 10.68
N ASP A 236 30.69 -1.57 11.60
CA ASP A 236 31.91 -2.34 11.32
C ASP A 236 31.65 -3.83 11.07
N GLY A 237 30.40 -4.27 11.13
CA GLY A 237 30.00 -5.66 10.83
C GLY A 237 30.08 -6.62 12.02
N ALA A 238 30.26 -6.11 13.24
CA ALA A 238 30.09 -6.92 14.45
C ALA A 238 28.60 -7.02 14.82
N LEU A 239 28.13 -8.23 15.08
CA LEU A 239 26.80 -8.47 15.66
C LEU A 239 26.72 -7.83 17.05
N VAL A 240 25.70 -7.00 17.28
CA VAL A 240 25.49 -6.28 18.55
C VAL A 240 25.03 -7.25 19.63
N GLN A 241 23.95 -7.97 19.35
CA GLN A 241 23.41 -9.00 20.22
C GLN A 241 22.73 -10.08 19.38
N ASN A 242 22.82 -11.33 19.85
CA ASN A 242 22.20 -12.45 19.14
C ASN A 242 20.67 -12.41 19.23
N CYS A 243 20.01 -12.89 18.19
CA CYS A 243 18.58 -13.12 18.26
C CYS A 243 18.31 -14.34 19.14
N GLY A 244 17.60 -14.15 20.24
CA GLY A 244 17.32 -15.18 21.25
C GLY A 244 18.34 -15.28 22.39
N LEU A 245 17.80 -15.26 23.61
CA LEU A 245 18.45 -15.41 24.93
C LEU A 245 19.35 -14.26 25.38
N GLY A 246 18.78 -13.42 26.27
CA GLY A 246 19.52 -12.52 27.13
C GLY A 246 19.34 -11.04 26.81
N LEU A 247 18.10 -10.60 26.54
CA LEU A 247 17.75 -9.19 26.53
C LEU A 247 18.29 -8.53 27.80
N THR A 248 19.40 -7.79 27.68
CA THR A 248 19.73 -6.76 28.66
C THR A 248 18.76 -5.63 28.44
N LEU A 249 17.52 -5.83 28.90
CA LEU A 249 16.53 -4.77 28.95
C LEU A 249 17.15 -3.61 29.76
N PRO A 250 16.97 -2.35 29.33
CA PRO A 250 17.33 -1.20 30.15
C PRO A 250 16.70 -1.39 31.53
N GLU A 251 17.49 -1.32 32.59
CA GLU A 251 17.07 -1.59 33.97
C GLU A 251 15.83 -0.74 34.34
N GLN A 252 14.64 -1.31 34.15
CA GLN A 252 13.38 -0.76 34.63
C GLN A 252 12.88 -1.67 35.75
N THR A 253 12.58 -1.01 36.87
CA THR A 253 12.10 -1.59 38.13
C THR A 253 11.16 -2.76 37.90
N ALA A 254 11.65 -3.95 38.26
CA ALA A 254 10.92 -5.20 38.26
C ALA A 254 9.63 -5.12 39.10
N LYS A 255 8.53 -4.77 38.43
CA LYS A 255 7.18 -5.19 38.78
C LYS A 255 6.44 -5.29 37.46
N ASP A 256 6.45 -6.49 36.88
CA ASP A 256 5.27 -7.17 36.35
C ASP A 256 5.66 -8.59 35.90
N ILE A 257 5.25 -9.54 36.74
CA ILE A 257 4.57 -10.82 36.47
C ILE A 257 5.16 -11.77 35.40
N GLU A 258 5.46 -12.97 35.90
CA GLU A 258 5.58 -14.32 35.30
C GLU A 258 6.09 -14.52 33.87
N PHE A 259 7.28 -15.12 33.86
CA PHE A 259 7.95 -15.83 32.78
C PHE A 259 7.18 -17.11 32.39
N ALA A 260 6.48 -17.08 31.25
CA ALA A 260 6.03 -18.29 30.57
C ALA A 260 7.07 -18.65 29.49
N LEU A 261 7.75 -19.77 29.71
CA LEU A 261 8.58 -20.46 28.72
C LEU A 261 7.68 -20.97 27.59
N GLY A 262 7.67 -20.23 26.48
CA GLY A 262 6.79 -20.40 25.33
C GLY A 262 6.57 -19.01 24.73
N THR A 263 7.62 -18.46 24.14
CA THR A 263 7.80 -17.02 23.90
C THR A 263 6.79 -16.48 22.88
N PRO A 264 5.95 -15.49 23.24
CA PRO A 264 5.19 -14.68 22.29
C PRO A 264 6.16 -13.89 21.36
N PRO A 265 5.79 -13.47 20.13
CA PRO A 265 6.64 -12.61 19.30
C PRO A 265 6.94 -11.26 19.93
N ASP A 266 8.02 -11.21 20.69
CA ASP A 266 8.68 -9.99 21.11
C ASP A 266 9.37 -9.35 19.88
N GLU A 267 10.07 -8.25 20.06
CA GLU A 267 11.04 -7.72 19.07
C GLU A 267 11.94 -8.79 18.40
N THR A 268 12.12 -9.96 19.02
CA THR A 268 12.88 -11.07 18.46
C THR A 268 12.35 -11.58 17.13
N GLU A 269 11.07 -11.37 16.83
CA GLU A 269 10.47 -11.69 15.53
C GLU A 269 11.19 -10.98 14.39
N ASN A 270 11.71 -9.78 14.63
CA ASN A 270 12.37 -9.01 13.59
C ASN A 270 13.82 -9.46 13.31
N CYS A 271 14.33 -10.45 14.06
CA CYS A 271 15.72 -10.91 13.94
C CYS A 271 15.92 -12.43 13.85
N ASP A 272 14.88 -13.25 14.01
CA ASP A 272 15.01 -14.69 14.20
C ASP A 272 15.23 -15.46 12.90
N GLN A 273 14.81 -14.89 11.76
CA GLN A 273 15.11 -15.37 10.41
C GLN A 273 14.69 -16.83 10.21
N ASN A 274 13.45 -17.18 10.57
CA ASN A 274 12.92 -18.55 10.59
C ASN A 274 11.75 -18.79 9.61
N ASP A 275 10.84 -17.82 9.44
CA ASP A 275 9.54 -18.01 8.76
C ASP A 275 9.11 -16.83 7.86
N GLY A 276 9.83 -15.70 7.91
CA GLY A 276 9.51 -14.54 7.07
C GLY A 276 8.34 -13.70 7.60
N ILE A 277 8.01 -13.85 8.87
CA ILE A 277 7.11 -12.98 9.61
C ILE A 277 7.92 -11.85 10.26
N PHE A 278 7.38 -10.63 10.23
CA PHE A 278 7.99 -9.46 10.88
C PHE A 278 6.95 -8.72 11.72
N LEU A 279 7.36 -8.25 12.90
CA LEU A 279 6.50 -7.55 13.85
C LEU A 279 6.57 -6.02 13.62
N GLN A 280 5.48 -5.43 13.12
CA GLN A 280 5.28 -3.99 13.14
C GLN A 280 4.35 -3.61 14.29
N GLY A 281 4.94 -3.20 15.42
CA GLY A 281 4.19 -2.74 16.58
C GLY A 281 4.52 -1.32 17.03
N VAL A 282 3.79 -0.85 18.04
CA VAL A 282 4.12 0.40 18.73
C VAL A 282 5.33 0.24 19.65
N HIS A 283 6.16 1.29 19.76
CA HIS A 283 7.28 1.33 20.71
C HIS A 283 6.79 1.05 22.14
N SER A 284 7.31 0.00 22.78
CA SER A 284 6.88 -0.49 24.08
C SER A 284 8.05 -0.95 24.92
N TYR A 285 8.08 -0.50 26.19
CA TYR A 285 9.05 -0.95 27.19
C TYR A 285 8.48 -2.04 28.12
N ARG A 286 7.26 -2.53 27.84
CA ARG A 286 6.64 -3.56 28.67
C ARG A 286 7.24 -4.91 28.31
N LYS A 287 7.79 -5.62 29.29
CA LYS A 287 8.50 -6.89 29.09
C LYS A 287 7.74 -7.98 28.31
N SER A 288 6.41 -7.97 28.34
CA SER A 288 5.59 -8.98 27.64
C SER A 288 5.32 -8.67 26.17
N ILE A 289 5.61 -7.44 25.73
CA ILE A 289 5.38 -6.89 24.39
C ILE A 289 6.47 -5.85 24.11
N TYR A 290 7.73 -6.16 24.43
CA TYR A 290 8.81 -5.19 24.29
C TYR A 290 9.07 -5.01 22.81
N ASN A 291 9.13 -3.76 22.37
CA ASN A 291 9.41 -3.46 20.98
C ASN A 291 10.04 -2.08 20.91
N ASP A 292 11.30 -1.99 20.53
CA ASP A 292 11.94 -0.74 20.15
C ASP A 292 12.31 -0.68 18.66
N ASP A 293 11.89 -1.70 17.91
CA ASP A 293 12.14 -1.82 16.48
C ASP A 293 11.22 -0.92 15.66
N TYR A 294 11.74 -0.53 14.50
CA TYR A 294 10.96 0.16 13.48
C TYR A 294 11.00 -0.67 12.20
N VAL A 295 9.82 -1.10 11.77
CA VAL A 295 9.63 -1.91 10.56
C VAL A 295 8.87 -1.09 9.52
N GLU A 296 9.46 -0.96 8.34
CA GLU A 296 8.83 -0.41 7.14
C GLU A 296 8.88 -1.48 6.05
N TYR A 297 7.79 -1.66 5.32
CA TYR A 297 7.67 -2.70 4.32
C TYR A 297 7.01 -2.16 3.05
N THR A 298 7.15 -2.91 1.97
CA THR A 298 6.40 -2.67 0.74
C THR A 298 5.51 -3.86 0.44
N VAL A 299 4.26 -3.57 0.12
CA VAL A 299 3.35 -4.51 -0.52
C VAL A 299 3.27 -4.16 -2.01
N PRO A 300 2.82 -5.09 -2.88
CA PRO A 300 2.31 -4.70 -4.18
C PRO A 300 1.34 -3.54 -4.00
N ALA A 301 1.74 -2.37 -4.50
CA ALA A 301 0.78 -1.31 -4.71
C ALA A 301 -0.16 -1.86 -5.78
N GLY A 302 -1.35 -2.30 -5.37
CA GLY A 302 -2.46 -2.46 -6.30
C GLY A 302 -2.66 -1.10 -6.94
N GLN A 303 -2.00 -0.85 -8.08
CA GLN A 303 -2.31 0.28 -8.93
C GLN A 303 -3.78 0.08 -9.24
N GLN A 304 -4.63 1.00 -8.78
CA GLN A 304 -6.00 1.02 -9.25
C GLN A 304 -5.91 1.04 -10.77
N LEU A 305 -6.28 -0.07 -11.44
CA LEU A 305 -6.23 -0.15 -12.90
C LEU A 305 -6.97 1.05 -13.50
N TRP A 306 -7.94 1.57 -12.76
CA TRP A 306 -8.81 2.67 -13.08
C TRP A 306 -8.96 3.60 -11.89
N ALA A 307 -8.72 4.90 -12.07
CA ALA A 307 -9.05 5.91 -11.08
C ALA A 307 -9.88 7.02 -11.72
N PHE A 308 -10.73 7.65 -10.90
CA PHE A 308 -11.48 8.82 -11.35
C PHE A 308 -10.53 10.02 -11.49
N THR A 309 -10.39 10.56 -12.70
CA THR A 309 -9.48 11.68 -12.99
C THR A 309 -10.15 13.05 -12.95
N GLY A 310 -11.41 13.09 -12.47
CA GLY A 310 -12.26 14.28 -12.46
C GLY A 310 -13.44 14.13 -13.43
N SER A 311 -14.30 15.14 -13.46
CA SER A 311 -15.45 15.16 -14.38
C SER A 311 -15.18 16.10 -15.54
N VAL A 312 -15.46 15.67 -16.77
CA VAL A 312 -15.50 16.59 -17.93
C VAL A 312 -16.93 17.05 -18.17
N PRO A 313 -17.14 18.30 -18.60
CA PRO A 313 -18.40 18.72 -19.18
C PRO A 313 -18.67 17.89 -20.43
N ASN A 314 -19.85 17.29 -20.51
CA ASN A 314 -20.34 16.68 -21.74
C ASN A 314 -21.40 17.61 -22.34
N ASP A 315 -21.10 18.17 -23.51
CA ASP A 315 -22.04 18.98 -24.27
C ASP A 315 -23.09 18.04 -24.87
N ASN A 316 -24.29 18.01 -24.32
CA ASN A 316 -25.31 17.07 -24.76
C ASN A 316 -25.99 17.54 -26.07
N GLY A 317 -25.18 17.86 -27.08
CA GLY A 317 -25.59 18.19 -28.44
C GLY A 317 -25.67 19.68 -28.79
N THR A 318 -25.38 20.59 -27.85
CA THR A 318 -25.42 22.04 -28.07
C THR A 318 -24.05 22.67 -27.80
N PRO A 319 -23.22 22.86 -28.84
CA PRO A 319 -21.93 23.53 -28.66
C PRO A 319 -22.13 24.95 -28.10
N ASP A 320 -21.38 25.29 -27.06
CA ASP A 320 -21.34 26.60 -26.38
C ASP A 320 -22.56 26.99 -25.51
N ASP A 321 -23.39 26.04 -25.07
CA ASP A 321 -24.46 26.28 -24.08
C ASP A 321 -24.10 25.69 -22.69
N PRO A 322 -23.63 26.50 -21.73
CA PRO A 322 -23.21 26.00 -20.42
C PRO A 322 -24.39 25.67 -19.47
N ASP A 323 -25.64 25.95 -19.86
CA ASP A 323 -26.82 25.73 -19.01
C ASP A 323 -27.33 24.26 -19.07
N ASP A 324 -26.87 23.45 -20.04
CA ASP A 324 -27.22 22.02 -20.20
C ASP A 324 -26.05 21.04 -19.98
N ASP A 325 -24.87 21.55 -19.62
CA ASP A 325 -23.66 20.76 -19.37
C ASP A 325 -23.81 19.84 -18.15
N PHE A 326 -23.69 18.53 -18.37
CA PHE A 326 -23.60 17.53 -17.29
C PHE A 326 -22.15 17.08 -17.08
N PHE A 327 -21.70 17.11 -15.83
CA PHE A 327 -20.35 16.66 -15.46
C PHE A 327 -20.31 15.14 -15.39
N ILE A 328 -19.68 14.49 -16.37
CA ILE A 328 -19.50 13.04 -16.36
C ILE A 328 -18.17 12.70 -15.68
N PRO A 329 -18.15 11.90 -14.60
CA PRO A 329 -16.92 11.45 -13.99
C PRO A 329 -16.14 10.57 -14.99
N GLN A 330 -14.90 10.94 -15.30
CA GLN A 330 -14.02 10.17 -16.15
C GLN A 330 -13.25 9.15 -15.33
N LEU A 331 -13.32 7.90 -15.80
CA LEU A 331 -12.51 6.81 -15.29
C LEU A 331 -11.32 6.62 -16.23
N ALA A 332 -10.10 6.86 -15.74
CA ALA A 332 -8.89 6.72 -16.55
C ALA A 332 -8.04 5.53 -16.10
N ASN A 333 -7.53 4.81 -17.09
CA ASN A 333 -6.54 3.77 -16.88
C ASN A 333 -5.26 4.39 -16.30
N GLN A 334 -4.84 3.94 -15.12
CA GLN A 334 -3.64 4.45 -14.44
C GLN A 334 -2.35 3.78 -14.91
N ASN A 335 -2.46 2.70 -15.68
CA ASN A 335 -1.29 2.03 -16.24
C ASN A 335 -0.67 2.86 -17.37
N SER A 336 0.65 2.81 -17.48
CA SER A 336 1.39 3.41 -18.59
C SER A 336 1.04 2.78 -19.95
N GLY A 337 0.69 1.49 -19.96
CA GLY A 337 0.25 0.70 -21.13
C GLY A 337 -1.26 0.65 -21.35
N GLY A 338 -1.69 0.15 -22.52
CA GLY A 338 -3.10 -0.15 -22.78
C GLY A 338 -3.56 -1.40 -22.03
N ILE A 339 -4.82 -1.45 -21.62
CA ILE A 339 -5.44 -2.64 -21.02
C ILE A 339 -6.09 -3.47 -22.12
N ALA A 340 -5.83 -4.77 -22.13
CA ALA A 340 -6.46 -5.73 -23.02
C ALA A 340 -7.43 -6.64 -22.25
N ILE A 341 -8.66 -6.79 -22.74
CA ILE A 341 -9.62 -7.78 -22.25
C ILE A 341 -9.92 -8.72 -23.41
N GLY A 342 -9.66 -10.02 -23.25
CA GLY A 342 -9.95 -11.02 -24.28
C GLY A 342 -8.89 -11.20 -25.37
N ILE A 343 -7.94 -10.28 -25.52
CA ILE A 343 -6.86 -10.39 -26.52
C ILE A 343 -5.81 -11.41 -26.08
N LYS A 344 -5.55 -12.42 -26.91
CA LYS A 344 -4.58 -13.49 -26.58
C LYS A 344 -3.22 -13.34 -27.23
N ASN A 345 -3.12 -12.68 -28.39
CA ASN A 345 -1.93 -12.75 -29.25
C ASN A 345 -1.49 -11.41 -29.88
N ALA A 346 -1.92 -10.26 -29.33
CA ALA A 346 -1.53 -8.95 -29.84
C ALA A 346 -1.50 -7.89 -28.72
N PRO A 347 -0.63 -6.88 -28.80
CA PRO A 347 -0.70 -5.74 -27.90
C PRO A 347 -1.98 -4.92 -28.18
N PRO A 348 -2.58 -4.31 -27.14
CA PRO A 348 -3.79 -3.49 -27.31
C PRO A 348 -3.47 -2.27 -28.18
N SER A 349 -4.25 -2.09 -29.25
CA SER A 349 -4.15 -0.93 -30.16
C SER A 349 -4.68 0.37 -29.56
N GLU A 350 -5.41 0.30 -28.46
CA GLU A 350 -6.05 1.41 -27.77
C GLU A 350 -5.74 1.37 -26.27
N LYS A 351 -5.99 2.48 -25.56
CA LYS A 351 -5.81 2.52 -24.10
C LYS A 351 -6.68 1.49 -23.36
N VAL A 352 -7.80 1.10 -23.97
CA VAL A 352 -8.69 0.01 -23.57
C VAL A 352 -9.04 -0.76 -24.83
N HIS A 353 -8.62 -2.01 -24.96
CA HIS A 353 -8.93 -2.84 -26.11
C HIS A 353 -9.61 -4.11 -25.62
N VAL A 354 -10.85 -4.30 -26.05
CA VAL A 354 -11.66 -5.45 -25.70
C VAL A 354 -11.85 -6.27 -26.97
N ASP A 355 -11.41 -7.53 -26.94
CA ASP A 355 -11.64 -8.52 -27.99
C ASP A 355 -12.76 -9.46 -27.55
N GLY A 356 -13.97 -9.20 -28.08
CA GLY A 356 -15.21 -9.89 -27.73
C GLY A 356 -16.18 -9.03 -26.92
N ASP A 357 -17.18 -9.69 -26.31
CA ASP A 357 -18.25 -9.03 -25.56
C ASP A 357 -17.89 -8.89 -24.07
N ILE A 358 -18.26 -7.75 -23.47
CA ILE A 358 -18.22 -7.57 -22.01
C ILE A 358 -19.58 -7.94 -21.44
N GLN A 359 -19.60 -8.84 -20.47
CA GLN A 359 -20.78 -9.07 -19.63
C GLN A 359 -20.65 -8.29 -18.33
N ALA A 360 -21.70 -7.57 -17.97
CA ALA A 360 -21.86 -6.96 -16.67
C ALA A 360 -23.23 -7.38 -16.09
N PHE A 361 -23.27 -7.55 -14.77
CA PHE A 361 -24.50 -7.95 -14.06
C PHE A 361 -25.55 -6.85 -14.03
N GLU A 362 -25.11 -5.59 -14.05
CA GLU A 362 -25.95 -4.41 -14.19
C GLU A 362 -25.33 -3.47 -15.22
N VAL A 363 -26.09 -3.09 -16.23
CA VAL A 363 -25.67 -2.18 -17.31
C VAL A 363 -26.60 -0.99 -17.31
N HIS A 364 -26.08 0.20 -17.02
CA HIS A 364 -26.80 1.46 -17.19
C HIS A 364 -26.58 2.00 -18.61
N ALA A 365 -27.43 1.55 -19.52
CA ALA A 365 -27.74 2.18 -20.81
C ALA A 365 -28.29 3.61 -20.64
N ASN A 366 -27.63 4.68 -21.08
CA ASN A 366 -28.34 5.96 -21.21
C ASN A 366 -29.33 5.92 -22.38
N GLN A 367 -28.96 5.30 -23.50
CA GLN A 367 -29.80 5.08 -24.68
C GLN A 367 -29.41 3.78 -25.42
N LEU A 368 -30.36 3.16 -26.10
CA LEU A 368 -30.19 2.00 -26.97
C LEU A 368 -30.42 2.42 -28.42
N CYS A 369 -29.37 2.41 -29.24
CA CYS A 369 -29.42 2.87 -30.63
C CYS A 369 -29.26 1.71 -31.62
N ASP A 370 -29.57 1.96 -32.89
CA ASP A 370 -29.24 1.02 -33.96
C ASP A 370 -27.71 0.91 -34.17
N SER A 371 -27.29 -0.04 -35.01
CA SER A 371 -25.87 -0.32 -35.28
C SER A 371 -25.10 0.85 -35.91
N ASN A 372 -25.80 1.87 -36.40
CA ASN A 372 -25.20 3.08 -36.97
C ASN A 372 -25.24 4.26 -35.98
N GLY A 373 -25.65 4.05 -34.73
CA GLY A 373 -25.79 5.10 -33.73
C GLY A 373 -27.00 6.02 -33.94
N HIS A 374 -27.95 5.61 -34.78
CA HIS A 374 -29.18 6.36 -35.05
C HIS A 374 -30.38 5.68 -34.36
N ASN A 375 -31.55 6.34 -34.36
CA ASN A 375 -32.81 5.79 -33.84
C ASN A 375 -32.75 5.28 -32.38
N CYS A 376 -32.21 6.12 -31.50
CA CYS A 376 -32.00 5.79 -30.11
C CYS A 376 -33.30 5.77 -29.28
N MET A 377 -33.40 4.82 -28.35
CA MET A 377 -34.48 4.72 -27.37
C MET A 377 -33.96 4.70 -25.94
N LEU A 378 -34.70 5.33 -25.02
CA LEU A 378 -34.39 5.25 -23.59
C LEU A 378 -34.77 3.86 -23.05
N PRO A 379 -33.97 3.23 -22.17
CA PRO A 379 -34.36 1.97 -21.54
C PRO A 379 -35.70 2.04 -20.78
N ASP A 380 -36.03 3.18 -20.18
CA ASP A 380 -37.31 3.44 -19.52
C ASP A 380 -38.51 3.29 -20.45
N ALA A 381 -38.30 3.50 -21.77
CA ALA A 381 -39.32 3.24 -22.77
C ALA A 381 -39.61 1.74 -22.91
N ILE A 382 -38.57 0.89 -22.91
CA ILE A 382 -38.74 -0.58 -22.92
C ILE A 382 -39.38 -1.07 -21.62
N GLY A 383 -38.99 -0.48 -20.49
CA GLY A 383 -39.54 -0.79 -19.18
C GLY A 383 -41.03 -0.46 -19.03
N GLY A 384 -41.61 0.31 -19.95
CA GLY A 384 -43.03 0.69 -19.92
C GLY A 384 -43.38 1.74 -18.85
N GLU A 385 -42.36 2.37 -18.27
CA GLU A 385 -42.54 3.38 -17.22
C GLU A 385 -43.06 4.71 -17.79
N LEU A 386 -42.69 5.02 -19.04
CA LEU A 386 -43.15 6.22 -19.75
C LEU A 386 -44.63 6.11 -20.09
N ASN A 387 -45.39 7.19 -19.89
CA ASN A 387 -46.84 7.20 -20.17
C ASN A 387 -47.17 6.94 -21.66
N GLN A 388 -46.29 7.35 -22.57
CA GLN A 388 -46.40 7.08 -24.02
C GLN A 388 -46.20 5.60 -24.40
N MET A 389 -45.75 4.76 -23.45
CA MET A 389 -45.56 3.32 -23.62
C MET A 389 -46.72 2.49 -23.04
N LYS A 390 -47.81 3.15 -22.64
CA LYS A 390 -49.05 2.52 -22.19
C LYS A 390 -50.11 2.62 -23.27
N CYS A 391 -50.92 1.57 -23.43
CA CYS A 391 -52.05 1.64 -24.34
C CYS A 391 -53.11 2.60 -23.79
N PRO A 392 -53.67 3.49 -24.63
CA PRO A 392 -54.60 4.52 -24.20
C PRO A 392 -55.94 3.94 -23.76
N ASN A 393 -56.36 2.78 -24.30
CA ASN A 393 -57.66 2.17 -23.99
C ASN A 393 -57.53 0.89 -23.17
N VAL A 394 -58.48 0.66 -22.28
CA VAL A 394 -58.58 -0.57 -21.47
C VAL A 394 -58.86 -1.76 -22.37
N GLY A 395 -58.05 -2.81 -22.25
CA GLY A 395 -58.17 -4.05 -23.03
C GLY A 395 -57.36 -4.08 -24.33
N GLU A 396 -56.63 -3.02 -24.65
CA GLU A 396 -55.62 -3.05 -25.71
C GLU A 396 -54.31 -3.68 -25.23
N VAL A 397 -53.61 -4.34 -26.15
CA VAL A 397 -52.28 -4.90 -25.94
C VAL A 397 -51.29 -4.29 -26.92
N VAL A 398 -50.05 -4.11 -26.46
CA VAL A 398 -48.94 -3.65 -27.30
C VAL A 398 -48.52 -4.79 -28.23
N ILE A 399 -48.47 -4.51 -29.54
CA ILE A 399 -48.01 -5.48 -30.55
C ILE A 399 -46.72 -5.06 -31.26
N ARG A 400 -46.35 -3.78 -31.16
CA ARG A 400 -45.12 -3.24 -31.74
C ARG A 400 -44.64 -2.03 -30.94
N ILE A 401 -43.33 -1.85 -30.88
CA ILE A 401 -42.65 -0.68 -30.30
C ILE A 401 -41.80 -0.07 -31.41
N GLU A 402 -42.01 1.21 -31.71
CA GLU A 402 -41.19 1.95 -32.68
C GLU A 402 -41.19 3.44 -32.34
N GLN A 403 -40.08 4.15 -32.62
CA GLN A 403 -39.97 5.60 -32.44
C GLN A 403 -40.37 6.12 -31.04
N ASN A 404 -39.97 5.42 -29.96
CA ASN A 404 -40.36 5.73 -28.57
C ASN A 404 -41.87 5.72 -28.28
N ALA A 405 -42.65 4.97 -29.07
CA ALA A 405 -44.09 4.80 -28.88
C ALA A 405 -44.51 3.33 -29.03
N VAL A 406 -45.64 2.98 -28.42
CA VAL A 406 -46.29 1.67 -28.58
C VAL A 406 -47.40 1.73 -29.62
N THR A 407 -47.47 0.70 -30.46
CA THR A 407 -48.65 0.43 -31.28
C THR A 407 -49.55 -0.55 -30.54
N CYS A 408 -50.75 -0.08 -30.20
CA CYS A 408 -51.74 -0.84 -29.44
C CYS A 408 -52.84 -1.37 -30.36
N VAL A 409 -53.30 -2.58 -30.08
CA VAL A 409 -54.48 -3.15 -30.73
C VAL A 409 -55.37 -3.77 -29.68
N ASN A 410 -56.69 -3.66 -29.88
CA ASN A 410 -57.64 -4.46 -29.12
C ASN A 410 -57.68 -5.86 -29.75
N PRO A 411 -57.17 -6.90 -29.07
CA PRO A 411 -57.10 -8.25 -29.62
C PRO A 411 -58.49 -8.87 -29.82
N PHE A 412 -59.54 -8.23 -29.33
CA PHE A 412 -60.94 -8.68 -29.35
C PHE A 412 -61.88 -7.80 -30.18
N ALA A 413 -61.38 -6.78 -30.89
CA ALA A 413 -62.22 -5.81 -31.61
C ALA A 413 -63.15 -6.42 -32.68
N ASN A 414 -62.81 -7.59 -33.22
CA ASN A 414 -63.55 -8.26 -34.28
C ASN A 414 -64.23 -9.56 -33.84
N MET A 415 -64.51 -9.73 -32.54
CA MET A 415 -65.27 -10.89 -32.08
C MET A 415 -66.72 -10.83 -32.58
N PRO A 416 -67.23 -11.88 -33.25
CA PRO A 416 -68.65 -11.97 -33.52
C PRO A 416 -69.42 -12.06 -32.18
N ALA A 417 -70.50 -11.29 -32.06
CA ALA A 417 -71.35 -11.14 -30.87
C ALA A 417 -72.17 -12.40 -30.54
N ASN A 418 -71.56 -13.57 -30.55
CA ASN A 418 -72.20 -14.80 -30.12
C ASN A 418 -72.08 -14.86 -28.60
N ASN A 419 -73.12 -14.37 -27.92
CA ASN A 419 -73.21 -14.41 -26.47
C ASN A 419 -73.18 -15.86 -25.99
N CYS A 420 -72.21 -16.20 -25.14
CA CYS A 420 -72.28 -17.43 -24.37
C CYS A 420 -73.55 -17.40 -23.48
N PRO A 421 -74.22 -18.54 -23.25
CA PRO A 421 -75.35 -18.60 -22.34
C PRO A 421 -74.98 -18.06 -20.95
N ASN A 422 -75.94 -17.46 -20.25
CA ASN A 422 -75.73 -16.96 -18.88
C ASN A 422 -75.15 -18.06 -17.98
N GLY A 423 -73.96 -17.83 -17.44
CA GLY A 423 -73.24 -18.77 -16.56
C GLY A 423 -72.11 -19.56 -17.22
N ALA A 424 -71.90 -19.43 -18.54
CA ALA A 424 -70.78 -20.05 -19.26
C ALA A 424 -69.54 -19.14 -19.31
N TYR A 425 -68.34 -19.75 -19.36
CA TYR A 425 -67.07 -19.04 -19.49
C TYR A 425 -66.62 -19.05 -20.96
N GLY A 426 -66.47 -17.87 -21.58
CA GLY A 426 -65.97 -17.77 -22.95
C GLY A 426 -64.44 -17.78 -23.01
N ILE A 427 -63.85 -18.67 -23.81
CA ILE A 427 -62.43 -18.64 -24.19
C ILE A 427 -62.32 -18.24 -25.67
N SER A 428 -61.58 -17.17 -25.93
CA SER A 428 -61.27 -16.72 -27.29
C SER A 428 -60.17 -17.55 -27.93
N SER A 429 -60.35 -17.93 -29.19
CA SER A 429 -59.31 -18.53 -30.03
C SER A 429 -59.23 -17.81 -31.38
N LYS A 430 -58.11 -18.02 -32.11
CA LYS A 430 -57.95 -17.54 -33.50
C LYS A 430 -59.08 -17.98 -34.44
N THR A 431 -59.80 -19.06 -34.10
CA THR A 431 -60.89 -19.65 -34.89
C THR A 431 -62.29 -19.24 -34.44
N GLY A 432 -62.43 -18.44 -33.37
CA GLY A 432 -63.72 -17.98 -32.85
C GLY A 432 -63.83 -18.08 -31.33
N LEU A 433 -65.00 -17.73 -30.80
CA LEU A 433 -65.33 -17.81 -29.37
C LEU A 433 -65.82 -19.22 -29.02
N LEU A 434 -65.15 -19.88 -28.08
CA LEU A 434 -65.57 -21.16 -27.50
C LEU A 434 -66.22 -20.88 -26.14
N CYS A 435 -67.46 -21.31 -25.92
CA CYS A 435 -68.14 -21.18 -24.64
C CYS A 435 -68.01 -22.50 -23.86
N LEU A 436 -67.51 -22.44 -22.62
CA LEU A 436 -67.39 -23.57 -21.68
C LEU A 436 -68.50 -23.57 -20.64
#